data_AF-A0A8X6TQ16-F1
#
_entry.id   AF-A0A8X6TQ16-F1
#
_cell.length_a   1.000
_cell.length_b   1.000
_cell.length_c   1.000
_cell.angle_alpha   90.00
_cell.angle_beta   90.00
_cell.angle_gamma   90.00
#
_symmetry.space_group_name_H-M   'P 1'
#
loop_
_entity.id
_entity.type
_entity.pdbx_description
1 polymer ?
#
loop_
_entity_poly.entity_id
_entity_poly.type
_entity_poly.pdbx_seq_one_letter_code
_entity_poly.pdbx_strand_id
1 'polypeptide(L)'
;MLQNIANDWKEFSHRQRKKMVANIRLKTRHDCSAEHLKRIGILTNSLCPICKTDTMIREHLLVCPGLDPILKLRSDVCLRYWSSRDRMSRTLECSVS
;
A
#
# COMPACT_ATOMS: atom_id res chain seq x y z
N MET A 1 -27.81 23.16 4.69
CA MET A 1 -26.77 22.97 5.73
C MET A 1 -26.63 21.52 6.24
N LEU A 2 -27.57 20.60 6.00
CA LEU A 2 -27.50 19.20 6.47
C LEU A 2 -26.73 18.23 5.56
N GLN A 3 -26.52 18.57 4.28
CA GLN A 3 -25.81 17.69 3.34
C GLN A 3 -24.33 17.48 3.70
N ASN A 4 -23.69 18.45 4.38
CA ASN A 4 -22.27 18.34 4.75
C ASN A 4 -22.03 17.30 5.84
N ILE A 5 -22.89 17.23 6.86
CA ILE A 5 -22.70 16.33 7.99
C ILE A 5 -22.72 14.86 7.53
N ALA A 6 -23.70 14.47 6.71
CA ALA A 6 -23.78 13.10 6.18
C ALA A 6 -22.58 12.72 5.28
N ASN A 7 -22.08 13.69 4.50
CA ASN A 7 -20.89 13.47 3.66
C ASN A 7 -19.61 13.37 4.51
N ASP A 8 -19.48 14.21 5.54
CA ASP A 8 -18.37 14.18 6.49
C ASP A 8 -18.30 12.84 7.24
N TRP A 9 -19.45 12.31 7.68
CA TRP A 9 -19.54 10.99 8.31
C TRP A 9 -19.16 9.85 7.36
N LYS A 10 -19.58 9.92 6.09
CA LYS A 10 -19.21 8.93 5.07
C LYS A 10 -17.71 8.92 4.81
N GLU A 11 -17.10 10.10 4.63
CA GLU A 11 -15.67 10.25 4.43
C GLU A 11 -14.86 9.79 5.64
N PHE A 12 -15.31 10.16 6.85
CA PHE A 12 -14.70 9.70 8.10
C PHE A 12 -14.76 8.18 8.23
N SER A 13 -15.94 7.58 8.03
CA SER A 13 -16.14 6.12 8.06
C SER A 13 -15.26 5.40 7.04
N HIS A 14 -15.16 5.93 5.82
CA HIS A 14 -14.33 5.35 4.78
C HIS A 14 -12.83 5.40 5.14
N ARG A 15 -12.36 6.52 5.70
CA ARG A 15 -10.98 6.66 6.19
C ARG A 15 -10.67 5.66 7.32
N GLN A 16 -11.58 5.49 8.28
CA GLN A 16 -11.38 4.53 9.38
C GLN A 16 -11.34 3.08 8.88
N ARG A 17 -12.23 2.71 7.96
CA ARG A 17 -12.22 1.39 7.32
C ARG A 17 -10.91 1.12 6.59
N LYS A 18 -10.42 2.06 5.77
CA LYS A 18 -9.13 1.93 5.08
C LYS A 18 -7.97 1.71 6.05
N LYS A 19 -7.97 2.43 7.18
CA LYS A 19 -6.96 2.29 8.23
C LYS A 19 -6.99 0.92 8.91
N MET A 20 -8.17 0.45 9.27
CA MET A 20 -8.35 -0.87 9.87
C MET A 20 -7.92 -1.99 8.92
N VAL A 21 -8.35 -1.94 7.66
CA VAL A 21 -7.97 -2.91 6.63
C VAL A 21 -6.47 -2.95 6.41
N ALA A 22 -5.82 -1.78 6.28
CA ALA A 22 -4.36 -1.72 6.12
C ALA A 22 -3.65 -2.37 7.31
N ASN A 23 -4.06 -2.05 8.55
CA ASN A 23 -3.47 -2.63 9.75
C ASN A 23 -3.65 -4.15 9.83
N ILE A 24 -4.83 -4.68 9.52
CA ILE A 24 -5.09 -6.13 9.53
C ILE A 24 -4.20 -6.82 8.50
N ARG A 25 -4.14 -6.29 7.27
CA ARG A 25 -3.32 -6.87 6.20
C ARG A 25 -1.83 -6.86 6.53
N LEU A 26 -1.33 -5.77 7.10
CA LEU A 26 0.06 -5.67 7.56
C LEU A 26 0.37 -6.61 8.73
N LYS A 27 -0.54 -6.74 9.71
CA LYS A 27 -0.37 -7.67 10.84
C LYS A 27 -0.39 -9.13 10.41
N THR A 28 -1.24 -9.48 9.45
CA THR A 28 -1.39 -10.85 8.94
C THR A 28 -0.38 -11.19 7.85
N ARG A 29 0.62 -10.32 7.58
CA ARG A 29 1.62 -10.49 6.50
C ARG A 29 1.02 -10.70 5.11
N HIS A 30 -0.16 -10.10 4.87
CA HIS A 30 -0.74 -9.90 3.54
C HIS A 30 -0.35 -8.50 3.03
N ASP A 31 0.91 -8.15 3.22
CA ASP A 31 1.49 -6.81 3.18
C ASP A 31 2.02 -6.40 1.80
N CYS A 32 1.44 -6.96 0.72
CA CYS A 32 1.98 -6.78 -0.64
C CYS A 32 3.42 -7.34 -0.79
N SER A 33 3.77 -8.37 -0.02
CA SER A 33 5.11 -8.97 -0.07
C SER A 33 5.40 -9.48 -1.47
N ALA A 34 6.43 -8.92 -2.12
CA ALA A 34 6.83 -9.34 -3.46
C ALA A 34 7.28 -10.82 -3.46
N GLU A 35 7.78 -11.32 -2.32
CA GLU A 35 8.09 -12.73 -2.14
C GLU A 35 6.83 -13.60 -2.17
N HIS A 36 5.77 -13.17 -1.49
CA HIS A 36 4.48 -13.88 -1.54
C HIS A 36 3.91 -13.88 -2.96
N LEU A 37 3.92 -12.73 -3.63
CA LEU A 37 3.45 -12.60 -5.01
C LEU A 37 4.26 -13.44 -5.99
N LYS A 38 5.58 -13.56 -5.80
CA LYS A 38 6.44 -14.48 -6.54
C LYS A 38 6.04 -15.94 -6.30
N ARG A 39 5.79 -16.33 -5.05
CA ARG A 39 5.41 -17.70 -4.68
C ARG A 39 4.12 -18.16 -5.35
N ILE A 40 3.16 -17.25 -5.55
CA ILE A 40 1.90 -17.53 -6.25
C ILE A 40 1.95 -17.26 -7.76
N GLY A 41 3.14 -16.94 -8.31
CA GLY A 41 3.36 -16.79 -9.75
C GLY A 41 2.91 -15.45 -10.36
N ILE A 42 2.56 -14.45 -9.53
CA ILE A 42 2.16 -13.12 -10.03
C ILE A 42 3.40 -12.27 -10.40
N LEU A 43 4.48 -12.37 -9.62
CA LEU A 43 5.74 -11.69 -9.93
C LEU A 43 6.81 -12.68 -10.35
N THR A 44 7.68 -12.27 -11.28
CA THR A 44 8.84 -13.07 -11.71
C THR A 44 9.97 -13.06 -10.68
N ASN A 45 10.06 -12.00 -9.87
CA ASN A 45 11.06 -11.86 -8.81
C ASN A 45 10.44 -11.28 -7.53
N SER A 46 11.21 -11.36 -6.44
CA SER A 46 10.81 -10.86 -5.13
C SER A 46 11.26 -9.41 -4.91
N LEU A 47 11.79 -8.72 -5.92
CA LEU A 47 12.19 -7.33 -5.78
C LEU A 47 10.96 -6.44 -5.63
N CYS A 48 11.17 -5.33 -4.95
CA CYS A 48 10.18 -4.27 -4.82
C CYS A 48 9.80 -3.78 -6.22
N PRO A 49 8.54 -3.92 -6.64
CA PRO A 49 8.12 -3.48 -7.97
C PRO A 49 8.21 -1.95 -8.13
N ILE A 50 8.31 -1.19 -7.03
CA ILE A 50 8.32 0.28 -7.04
C ILE A 50 9.74 0.84 -7.20
N CYS A 51 10.70 0.41 -6.37
CA CYS A 51 12.07 0.93 -6.40
C CYS A 51 13.10 -0.06 -6.96
N LYS A 52 12.77 -1.35 -7.09
CA LYS A 52 13.62 -2.42 -7.64
C LYS A 52 14.96 -2.63 -6.91
N THR A 53 15.15 -2.07 -5.72
CA THR A 53 16.43 -2.15 -4.99
C THR A 53 16.49 -3.26 -3.94
N ASP A 54 15.35 -3.68 -3.40
CA ASP A 54 15.27 -4.59 -2.26
C ASP A 54 13.91 -5.30 -2.27
N THR A 55 13.72 -6.34 -1.46
CA THR A 55 12.47 -7.10 -1.39
C THR A 55 11.38 -6.26 -0.77
N MET A 56 10.21 -6.15 -1.43
CA MET A 56 9.06 -5.51 -0.80
C MET A 56 8.53 -6.41 0.32
N ILE A 57 8.88 -6.06 1.56
CA ILE A 57 8.33 -6.58 2.82
C ILE A 57 7.84 -5.40 3.67
N ARG A 58 7.12 -5.66 4.77
CA ARG A 58 6.64 -4.63 5.71
C ARG A 58 7.72 -3.60 6.11
N GLU A 59 8.93 -4.04 6.39
CA GLU A 59 10.03 -3.18 6.80
C GLU A 59 10.47 -2.28 5.63
N HIS A 60 10.59 -2.87 4.43
CA HIS A 60 10.89 -2.14 3.21
C HIS A 60 9.77 -1.13 2.86
N LEU A 61 8.50 -1.45 3.10
CA LEU A 61 7.37 -0.54 2.89
C LEU A 61 7.53 0.79 3.65
N LEU A 62 8.19 0.79 4.82
CA LEU A 62 8.44 1.97 5.63
C LEU A 62 9.62 2.82 5.15
N VAL A 63 10.53 2.23 4.37
CA VAL A 63 11.77 2.89 3.92
C VAL A 63 11.90 3.00 2.41
N CYS A 64 10.97 2.42 1.65
CA CYS A 64 11.01 2.37 0.19
C CYS A 64 11.18 3.79 -0.37
N PRO A 65 12.27 4.05 -1.12
CA PRO A 65 12.55 5.36 -1.70
C PRO A 65 11.58 5.70 -2.83
N GLY A 66 10.93 4.68 -3.41
CA GLY A 66 9.88 4.85 -4.39
C GLY A 66 8.53 5.26 -3.78
N LEU A 67 8.42 5.46 -2.47
CA LEU A 67 7.20 5.98 -1.84
C LEU A 67 7.40 7.41 -1.38
N ASP A 68 6.32 8.18 -1.37
CA ASP A 68 6.33 9.60 -1.03
C ASP A 68 7.02 9.83 0.35
N PRO A 69 8.11 10.64 0.40
CA PRO A 69 8.82 10.97 1.63
C PRO A 69 7.93 11.60 2.71
N ILE A 70 6.90 12.36 2.33
CA ILE A 70 5.96 13.01 3.26
C ILE A 70 5.19 11.94 4.05
N LEU A 71 4.86 10.82 3.42
CA LEU A 71 4.23 9.68 4.09
C LEU A 71 5.19 8.96 5.04
N LYS A 72 6.52 9.12 4.87
CA LYS A 72 7.51 8.67 5.87
C LYS A 72 7.41 9.49 7.14
N LEU A 73 7.41 10.82 6.98
CA LEU A 73 7.47 11.77 8.07
C LEU A 73 6.25 11.69 8.98
N ARG A 74 5.07 11.45 8.41
CA ARG A 74 3.83 11.30 9.19
C ARG A 74 3.70 9.96 9.92
N SER A 75 4.62 9.02 9.71
CA SER A 75 4.55 7.64 10.23
C SER A 75 3.19 6.96 9.95
N ASP A 76 2.48 7.39 8.89
CA ASP A 76 1.17 6.85 8.55
C ASP A 76 1.35 5.60 7.68
N VAL A 77 1.51 4.47 8.36
CA VAL A 77 1.70 3.16 7.74
C VAL A 77 0.51 2.78 6.84
N CYS A 78 -0.71 3.24 7.17
CA CYS A 78 -1.89 3.00 6.36
C CYS A 78 -1.80 3.74 5.02
N LEU A 79 -1.45 5.03 5.03
CA LEU A 79 -1.26 5.78 3.79
C LEU A 79 -0.14 5.17 2.94
N ARG A 80 0.99 4.81 3.55
CA ARG A 80 2.08 4.11 2.85
C ARG A 80 1.62 2.80 2.20
N TYR A 81 0.86 1.98 2.93
CA TYR A 81 0.31 0.75 2.41
C TYR A 81 -0.56 0.98 1.17
N TRP A 82 -1.53 1.89 1.25
CA TRP A 82 -2.41 2.16 0.11
C TRP A 82 -1.68 2.81 -1.07
N SER A 83 -0.74 3.73 -0.82
CA SER A 83 0.09 4.34 -1.88
C SER A 83 1.01 3.32 -2.55
N SER A 84 1.56 2.37 -1.79
CA SER A 84 2.36 1.29 -2.39
C SER A 84 1.50 0.40 -3.29
N ARG A 85 0.28 0.07 -2.86
CA ARG A 85 -0.65 -0.77 -3.61
C ARG A 85 -1.12 -0.09 -4.89
N ASP A 86 -1.43 1.20 -4.83
CA ASP A 86 -1.78 2.00 -6.02
C ASP A 86 -0.63 2.05 -7.03
N ARG A 87 0.61 2.34 -6.56
CA ARG A 87 1.80 2.29 -7.43
C ARG A 87 2.04 0.91 -8.03
N MET A 88 1.91 -0.16 -7.23
CA MET A 88 2.04 -1.53 -7.71
C MET A 88 1.01 -1.86 -8.79
N SER A 89 -0.26 -1.50 -8.61
CA SER A 89 -1.30 -1.74 -9.63
C SER A 89 -0.90 -1.12 -10.96
N ARG A 90 -0.49 0.16 -10.93
CA ARG A 90 -0.07 0.88 -12.13
C ARG A 90 1.17 0.27 -12.79
N THR A 91 2.15 -0.15 -12.00
CA THR A 91 3.39 -0.76 -12.55
C THR A 91 3.13 -2.14 -13.14
N LEU A 92 2.24 -2.93 -12.54
CA LEU A 92 1.90 -4.27 -13.04
C LEU A 92 0.97 -4.23 -14.24
N GLU A 93 0.06 -3.25 -14.34
CA GLU A 93 -0.78 -3.04 -15.52
C GLU A 93 0.05 -2.66 -16.75
N CYS A 94 1.09 -1.83 -16.60
CA CYS A 94 2.03 -1.50 -17.69
C CYS A 94 2.89 -2.67 -18.19
N SER A 95 2.95 -3.78 -17.45
CA SER A 95 3.79 -4.93 -17.82
C SER A 95 3.06 -5.96 -18.69
N VAL A 96 1.76 -5.75 -18.95
CA VAL A 96 0.87 -6.66 -19.69
C VAL A 96 0.37 -6.03 -21.00
N SER A 97 0.94 -4.91 -21.45
CA SER A 97 0.63 -4.24 -22.72
C SER A 97 1.83 -4.22 -23.66
#